data_AF-A0A7J6T7K4-F1
#
_entry.id   AF-A0A7J6T7K4-F1
#
_cell.length_a   1.000
_cell.length_b   1.000
_cell.length_c   1.000
_cell.angle_alpha   90.00
_cell.angle_beta   90.00
_cell.angle_gamma   90.00
#
_symmetry.space_group_name_H-M   'P 1'
#
loop_
_entity.id
_entity.type
_entity.pdbx_description
1 polymer ?
#
loop_
_entity_poly.entity_id
_entity_poly.type
_entity_poly.pdbx_seq_one_letter_code
_entity_poly.pdbx_strand_id
1 'polypeptide(L)'
;MQPLARRVSGLFSRHFSSATGIAKPLSGPLSEGMTGEAMKMTLRQWVKSGWEKPVGYWLLGTSGLLAGMVLVGGYTRLSGAGLSMTNWKFQGSLPPNTPEAWEHEFLRYQEFPEYKRIHKNAMTVDEFKEIYLIEWFHRMLGRGIGIFFGVPFMFLSLSRVIKWPLGSRLGLLLGAGATQGLVGWWMVRSGLEENPDPYARPRVSSYRMCFHWLMALVLYGGTVWCGLSVLRPTPASTKLASLTALKSLRRWALIPTLAALITLTSGPFVAGLDAGRAFNTWPKMIDDWVPDEAWKFWGDLISTGKTQWLAATE
;
A
#
# COMPACT_ATOMS: atom_id res chain seq x y z
N MET A 1 -41.08 31.77 -44.15
CA MET A 1 -39.83 31.03 -43.90
C MET A 1 -39.88 30.43 -42.48
N GLN A 2 -40.74 29.45 -42.18
CA GLN A 2 -40.39 28.02 -42.11
C GLN A 2 -39.35 27.57 -43.16
N PRO A 3 -38.44 26.57 -42.95
CA PRO A 3 -38.20 25.68 -41.79
C PRO A 3 -36.70 25.48 -41.45
N LEU A 4 -36.31 25.34 -40.17
CA LEU A 4 -35.01 24.72 -39.82
C LEU A 4 -34.90 24.18 -38.37
N ALA A 5 -36.00 24.18 -37.60
CA ALA A 5 -36.02 23.74 -36.20
C ALA A 5 -36.68 22.35 -35.97
N ARG A 6 -36.67 21.46 -36.99
CA ARG A 6 -37.33 20.13 -36.91
C ARG A 6 -36.43 18.92 -37.21
N ARG A 7 -35.10 19.04 -37.13
CA ARG A 7 -34.19 17.95 -37.54
C ARG A 7 -33.15 17.49 -36.52
N VAL A 8 -33.36 17.70 -35.22
CA VAL A 8 -32.49 17.10 -34.17
C VAL A 8 -33.25 16.35 -33.06
N SER A 9 -34.58 16.46 -32.96
CA SER A 9 -35.35 15.72 -31.94
C SER A 9 -35.66 14.25 -32.28
N GLY A 10 -35.16 13.73 -33.42
CA GLY A 10 -35.52 12.40 -33.94
C GLY A 10 -34.57 11.25 -33.61
N LEU A 11 -33.42 11.50 -32.98
CA LEU A 11 -32.36 10.48 -32.82
C LEU A 11 -32.18 9.92 -31.40
N PHE A 12 -32.90 10.45 -30.40
CA PHE A 12 -32.81 9.98 -29.01
C PHE A 12 -34.05 9.24 -28.47
N SER A 13 -35.07 8.98 -29.29
CA SER A 13 -36.34 8.40 -28.82
C SER A 13 -36.59 6.92 -29.20
N ARG A 14 -35.60 6.22 -29.78
CA ARG A 14 -35.84 4.85 -30.33
C ARG A 14 -35.25 3.67 -29.57
N HIS A 15 -34.70 3.83 -28.36
CA HIS A 15 -34.13 2.70 -27.62
C HIS A 15 -34.64 2.51 -26.17
N PHE A 16 -35.76 3.14 -25.81
CA PHE A 16 -36.44 2.88 -24.54
C PHE A 16 -37.95 2.74 -24.75
N SER A 17 -38.37 1.67 -25.42
CA SER A 17 -39.75 1.18 -25.32
C SER A 17 -39.82 -0.29 -25.71
N SER A 18 -39.63 -1.16 -24.72
CA SER A 18 -40.27 -2.48 -24.61
C SER A 18 -39.70 -3.17 -23.35
N ALA A 19 -40.25 -2.80 -22.19
CA ALA A 19 -40.08 -3.56 -20.96
C ALA A 19 -41.26 -3.29 -20.00
N THR A 20 -42.49 -3.28 -20.52
CA THR A 20 -43.70 -3.46 -19.71
C THR A 20 -44.17 -4.91 -19.82
N GLY A 21 -43.27 -5.83 -19.51
CA GLY A 21 -43.65 -7.18 -19.11
C GLY A 21 -43.94 -7.13 -17.62
N ILE A 22 -45.21 -7.03 -17.24
CA ILE A 22 -45.66 -7.30 -15.87
C ILE A 22 -45.20 -8.72 -15.55
N ALA A 23 -44.16 -8.83 -14.73
CA ALA A 23 -43.71 -10.12 -14.22
C ALA A 23 -44.85 -10.68 -13.36
N LYS A 24 -45.49 -11.75 -13.84
CA LYS A 24 -46.35 -12.60 -13.02
C LYS A 24 -45.56 -12.99 -11.78
N PRO A 25 -46.09 -12.83 -10.56
CA PRO A 25 -45.43 -13.37 -9.38
C PRO A 25 -45.42 -14.89 -9.54
N LEU A 26 -44.24 -15.49 -9.59
CA LEU A 26 -44.07 -16.93 -9.44
C LEU A 26 -44.43 -17.28 -8.00
N SER A 27 -45.72 -17.45 -7.74
CA SER A 27 -46.25 -18.10 -6.54
C SER A 27 -46.02 -19.61 -6.68
N GLY A 28 -44.78 -20.04 -6.44
CA GLY A 28 -44.44 -21.42 -6.10
C GLY A 28 -44.02 -21.47 -4.64
N PRO A 29 -44.31 -22.54 -3.90
CA PRO A 29 -43.99 -22.60 -2.47
C PRO A 29 -42.48 -22.64 -2.28
N LEU A 30 -41.89 -21.50 -1.90
CA LEU A 30 -40.60 -21.46 -1.21
C LEU A 30 -40.84 -21.85 0.26
N SER A 31 -41.23 -23.10 0.45
CA SER A 31 -41.44 -23.69 1.76
C SER A 31 -41.34 -25.19 1.61
N GLU A 32 -40.11 -25.71 1.73
CA GLU A 32 -39.80 -26.86 2.59
C GLU A 32 -38.32 -27.27 2.41
N GLY A 33 -37.55 -27.18 3.49
CA GLY A 33 -36.50 -28.15 3.75
C GLY A 33 -35.11 -27.96 3.16
N MET A 34 -34.52 -26.75 3.17
CA MET A 34 -33.06 -26.70 3.32
C MET A 34 -32.74 -26.71 4.81
N THR A 35 -32.47 -27.89 5.35
CA THR A 35 -31.95 -28.04 6.72
C THR A 35 -30.70 -27.18 6.88
N GLY A 36 -30.49 -26.61 8.07
CA GLY A 36 -29.32 -25.77 8.36
C GLY A 36 -27.98 -26.44 8.04
N GLU A 37 -27.94 -27.76 7.88
CA GLU A 37 -26.78 -28.53 7.41
C GLU A 37 -26.52 -28.42 5.90
N ALA A 38 -27.56 -28.43 5.06
CA ALA A 38 -27.40 -28.29 3.61
C ALA A 38 -26.85 -26.90 3.22
N MET A 39 -27.19 -25.87 3.99
CA MET A 39 -26.63 -24.52 3.84
C MET A 39 -25.17 -24.43 4.36
N LYS A 40 -24.79 -25.23 5.37
CA LYS A 40 -23.40 -25.35 5.83
C LYS A 40 -22.50 -26.07 4.82
N MET A 41 -23.04 -27.05 4.08
CA MET A 41 -22.30 -27.81 3.06
C MET A 41 -21.90 -27.00 1.83
N THR A 42 -22.54 -25.84 1.59
CA THR A 42 -22.30 -25.01 0.40
C THR A 42 -21.37 -23.81 0.64
N LEU A 43 -20.84 -23.63 1.84
CA LEU A 43 -19.88 -22.55 2.13
C LEU A 43 -18.44 -23.08 2.04
N ARG A 44 -17.57 -22.34 1.33
CA ARG A 44 -16.11 -22.53 1.51
C ARG A 44 -15.78 -22.20 2.96
N GLN A 45 -15.64 -23.23 3.78
CA GLN A 45 -15.16 -23.07 5.14
C GLN A 45 -13.66 -22.81 5.07
N TRP A 46 -13.23 -21.64 5.55
CA TRP A 46 -11.81 -21.26 5.62
C TRP A 46 -11.15 -21.75 6.92
N VAL A 47 -11.95 -21.89 7.97
CA VAL A 47 -11.54 -22.28 9.33
C VAL A 47 -12.51 -23.31 9.92
N LYS A 48 -12.15 -23.91 11.05
CA LYS A 48 -13.05 -24.72 11.88
C LYS A 48 -14.25 -23.88 12.36
N SER A 49 -15.44 -24.49 12.44
CA SER A 49 -16.63 -23.79 12.92
C SER A 49 -16.45 -23.25 14.34
N GLY A 50 -16.88 -22.01 14.56
CA GLY A 50 -16.71 -21.27 15.82
C GLY A 50 -15.47 -20.37 15.85
N TRP A 51 -14.55 -20.52 14.89
CA TRP A 51 -13.32 -19.73 14.81
C TRP A 51 -13.36 -18.59 13.80
N GLU A 52 -14.49 -18.40 13.10
CA GLU A 52 -14.62 -17.40 12.04
C GLU A 52 -14.39 -15.98 12.56
N LYS A 53 -15.05 -15.61 13.67
CA LYS A 53 -14.89 -14.28 14.26
C LYS A 53 -13.49 -14.04 14.83
N PRO A 54 -12.93 -14.92 15.69
CA PRO A 54 -11.57 -14.72 16.20
C PRO A 54 -10.52 -14.59 15.10
N VAL A 55 -10.52 -15.50 14.13
CA VAL A 55 -9.54 -15.48 13.02
C VAL A 55 -9.77 -14.27 12.13
N GLY A 56 -11.02 -13.96 11.82
CA GLY A 56 -11.38 -12.80 11.00
C GLY A 56 -10.93 -11.47 11.62
N TYR A 57 -11.20 -11.25 12.91
CA TYR A 57 -10.78 -10.03 13.60
C TYR A 57 -9.28 -9.94 13.83
N TRP A 58 -8.59 -11.06 14.07
CA TRP A 58 -7.12 -11.08 14.09
C TRP A 58 -6.51 -10.63 12.76
N LEU A 59 -7.06 -11.12 11.64
CA LEU A 59 -6.61 -10.71 10.30
C LEU A 59 -6.91 -9.23 10.02
N LEU A 60 -8.11 -8.73 10.37
CA LEU A 60 -8.44 -7.31 10.24
C LEU A 60 -7.61 -6.42 11.18
N GLY A 61 -7.32 -6.89 12.39
CA GLY A 61 -6.40 -6.23 13.31
C GLY A 61 -4.99 -6.14 12.74
N THR A 62 -4.50 -7.22 12.09
CA THR A 62 -3.24 -7.21 11.35
C THR A 62 -3.27 -6.18 10.22
N SER A 63 -4.37 -6.09 9.46
CA SER A 63 -4.54 -5.06 8.42
C SER A 63 -4.50 -3.65 8.99
N GLY A 64 -5.14 -3.41 10.15
CA GLY A 64 -5.09 -2.12 10.84
C GLY A 64 -3.66 -1.76 11.26
N LEU A 65 -2.90 -2.71 11.79
CA LEU A 65 -1.49 -2.51 12.12
C LEU A 65 -0.63 -2.23 10.88
N LEU A 66 -0.86 -2.92 9.76
CA LEU A 66 -0.17 -2.66 8.49
C LEU A 66 -0.47 -1.27 7.94
N ALA A 67 -1.72 -0.81 8.05
CA ALA A 67 -2.09 0.57 7.71
C ALA A 67 -1.38 1.59 8.61
N GLY A 68 -1.32 1.34 9.92
CA GLY A 68 -0.55 2.16 10.86
C GLY A 68 0.94 2.19 10.54
N MET A 69 1.54 1.04 10.22
CA MET A 69 2.94 0.91 9.81
C MET A 69 3.26 1.71 8.55
N VAL A 70 2.34 1.76 7.60
CA VAL A 70 2.42 2.59 6.39
C VAL A 70 2.48 4.08 6.76
N LEU A 71 1.62 4.55 7.66
CA LEU A 71 1.61 5.95 8.10
C LEU A 71 2.92 6.33 8.82
N VAL A 72 3.37 5.46 9.73
CA VAL A 72 4.64 5.62 10.45
C VAL A 72 5.83 5.61 9.49
N GLY A 73 5.82 4.76 8.45
CA GLY A 73 6.84 4.73 7.42
C GLY A 73 6.86 6.01 6.57
N GLY A 74 5.68 6.53 6.21
CA GLY A 74 5.54 7.82 5.56
C GLY A 74 6.12 8.95 6.41
N TYR A 75 5.80 8.99 7.70
CA TYR A 75 6.36 9.95 8.64
C TYR A 75 7.88 9.82 8.78
N THR A 76 8.41 8.60 8.84
CA THR A 76 9.87 8.33 8.88
C THR A 76 10.58 8.89 7.64
N ARG A 77 9.96 8.79 6.45
CA ARG A 77 10.51 9.39 5.23
C ARG A 77 10.44 10.92 5.24
N LEU A 78 9.31 11.49 5.67
CA LEU A 78 9.07 12.94 5.62
C LEU A 78 9.86 13.71 6.70
N SER A 79 10.12 13.08 7.84
CA SER A 79 10.96 13.62 8.93
C SER A 79 12.46 13.54 8.65
N GLY A 80 12.89 12.84 7.59
CA GLY A 80 14.31 12.58 7.33
C GLY A 80 14.92 11.52 8.24
N ALA A 81 14.12 10.82 9.03
CA ALA A 81 14.61 9.82 9.98
C ALA A 81 15.13 8.54 9.35
N GLY A 82 14.84 8.26 8.08
CA GLY A 82 15.04 6.94 7.47
C GLY A 82 16.48 6.42 7.33
N LEU A 83 17.50 7.20 7.69
CA LEU A 83 18.93 6.82 7.67
C LEU A 83 19.65 7.05 9.02
N SER A 84 18.90 7.38 10.07
CA SER A 84 19.43 7.70 11.41
C SER A 84 19.99 6.47 12.15
N MET A 85 19.40 5.28 11.94
CA MET A 85 19.87 4.01 12.50
C MET A 85 20.78 3.27 11.51
N THR A 86 22.07 3.51 11.66
CA THR A 86 23.12 2.99 10.77
C THR A 86 23.53 1.54 11.08
N ASN A 87 23.26 1.06 12.30
CA ASN A 87 23.42 -0.35 12.65
C ASN A 87 22.13 -1.12 12.39
N TRP A 88 22.25 -2.33 11.85
CA TRP A 88 21.12 -3.23 11.70
C TRP A 88 21.32 -4.49 12.53
N LYS A 89 20.35 -4.79 13.38
CA LYS A 89 20.29 -6.04 14.15
C LYS A 89 19.00 -6.78 13.81
N PHE A 90 19.10 -8.07 13.51
CA PHE A 90 17.94 -8.89 13.15
C PHE A 90 16.86 -8.86 14.23
N GLN A 91 17.23 -9.15 15.47
CA GLN A 91 16.33 -9.15 16.65
C GLN A 91 15.87 -7.74 17.07
N GLY A 92 16.50 -6.69 16.54
CA GLY A 92 16.34 -5.33 17.05
C GLY A 92 17.23 -5.06 18.27
N SER A 93 17.09 -3.87 18.84
CA SER A 93 17.73 -3.46 20.07
C SER A 93 16.87 -2.40 20.76
N LEU A 94 16.99 -2.28 22.07
CA LEU A 94 16.47 -1.11 22.78
C LEU A 94 17.21 0.15 22.31
N PRO A 95 16.55 1.33 22.33
CA PRO A 95 17.26 2.58 22.09
C PRO A 95 18.31 2.78 23.20
N PRO A 96 19.38 3.54 22.93
CA PRO A 96 20.36 3.89 23.97
C PRO A 96 19.66 4.50 25.19
N ASN A 97 20.11 4.12 26.39
CA ASN A 97 19.49 4.54 27.65
C ASN A 97 20.43 5.34 28.56
N THR A 98 21.70 5.51 28.17
CA THR A 98 22.67 6.37 28.85
C THR A 98 23.18 7.47 27.91
N PRO A 99 23.62 8.62 28.45
CA PRO A 99 24.21 9.70 27.65
C PRO A 99 25.38 9.22 26.80
N GLU A 100 26.26 8.36 27.34
CA GLU A 100 27.45 7.86 26.64
C GLU A 100 27.08 6.96 25.46
N ALA A 101 26.03 6.15 25.61
CA ALA A 101 25.54 5.29 24.54
C ALA A 101 24.90 6.11 23.41
N TRP A 102 24.21 7.21 23.75
CA TRP A 102 23.71 8.15 22.75
C TRP A 102 24.83 8.83 21.99
N GLU A 103 25.86 9.28 22.69
CA GLU A 103 27.02 9.91 22.08
C GLU A 103 27.72 8.95 21.11
N HIS A 104 27.90 7.68 21.50
CA HIS A 104 28.50 6.66 20.64
C HIS A 104 27.69 6.41 19.35
N GLU A 105 26.36 6.33 19.44
CA GLU A 105 25.51 6.19 18.26
C GLU A 105 25.53 7.45 17.38
N PHE A 106 25.59 8.63 17.99
CA PHE A 106 25.69 9.90 17.27
C PHE A 106 27.03 10.02 16.53
N LEU A 107 28.15 9.72 17.19
CA LEU A 107 29.48 9.68 16.57
C LEU A 107 29.48 8.75 15.35
N ARG A 108 28.84 7.58 15.45
CA ARG A 108 28.70 6.68 14.30
C ARG A 108 27.83 7.30 13.20
N TYR A 109 26.74 7.98 13.53
CA TYR A 109 25.91 8.68 12.55
C TYR A 109 26.68 9.78 11.80
N GLN A 110 27.61 10.47 12.47
CA GLN A 110 28.46 11.50 11.86
C GLN A 110 29.38 10.97 10.73
N GLU A 111 29.65 9.67 10.72
CA GLU A 111 30.45 9.03 9.66
C GLU A 111 29.68 8.89 8.33
N PHE A 112 28.35 8.98 8.35
CA PHE A 112 27.51 8.71 7.18
C PHE A 112 27.21 9.96 6.33
N PRO A 113 26.87 9.77 5.05
CA PRO A 113 26.67 10.88 4.11
C PRO A 113 25.59 11.86 4.54
N GLU A 114 24.50 11.38 5.16
CA GLU A 114 23.38 12.22 5.61
C GLU A 114 23.85 13.30 6.59
N TYR A 115 24.60 12.92 7.63
CA TYR A 115 25.17 13.90 8.55
C TYR A 115 26.14 14.84 7.83
N LYS A 116 27.10 14.29 7.09
CA LYS A 116 28.16 15.06 6.41
C LYS A 116 27.64 16.11 5.41
N ARG A 117 26.53 15.84 4.73
CA ARG A 117 25.97 16.72 3.67
C ARG A 117 24.78 17.56 4.13
N ILE A 118 23.99 17.10 5.10
CA ILE A 118 22.74 17.77 5.50
C ILE A 118 22.86 18.42 6.89
N HIS A 119 23.49 17.73 7.86
CA HIS A 119 23.43 18.11 9.27
C HIS A 119 24.77 18.58 9.85
N LYS A 120 25.81 18.66 9.04
CA LYS A 120 27.18 18.96 9.43
C LYS A 120 27.27 20.21 10.29
N ASN A 121 27.72 20.05 11.54
CA ASN A 121 27.90 21.12 12.53
C ASN A 121 26.60 21.89 12.88
N ALA A 122 25.44 21.42 12.44
CA ALA A 122 24.14 22.04 12.71
C ALA A 122 23.25 21.20 13.63
N MET A 123 23.48 19.88 13.69
CA MET A 123 22.69 18.96 14.50
C MET A 123 23.34 18.64 15.84
N THR A 124 22.54 18.73 16.89
CA THR A 124 22.85 18.31 18.25
C THR A 124 22.50 16.84 18.49
N VAL A 125 23.02 16.26 19.57
CA VAL A 125 22.68 14.89 19.99
C VAL A 125 21.17 14.76 20.27
N ASP A 126 20.52 15.80 20.79
CA ASP A 126 19.10 15.77 21.12
C ASP A 126 18.22 15.75 19.87
N GLU A 127 18.55 16.52 18.84
CA GLU A 127 17.89 16.43 17.52
C GLU A 127 18.12 15.06 16.86
N PHE A 128 19.31 14.48 17.02
CA PHE A 128 19.60 13.13 16.56
C PHE A 128 18.72 12.07 17.26
N LYS A 129 18.46 12.21 18.56
CA LYS A 129 17.56 11.29 19.30
C LYS A 129 16.16 11.27 18.69
N GLU A 130 15.64 12.41 18.25
CA GLU A 130 14.29 12.49 17.67
C GLU A 130 14.19 11.65 16.40
N ILE A 131 15.10 11.86 15.44
CA ILE A 131 15.10 11.09 14.19
C ILE A 131 15.40 9.60 14.44
N TYR A 132 16.31 9.30 15.37
CA TYR A 132 16.64 7.92 15.75
C TYR A 132 15.41 7.20 16.32
N LEU A 133 14.65 7.83 17.21
CA LEU A 133 13.49 7.21 17.85
C LEU A 133 12.36 6.96 16.85
N ILE A 134 12.17 7.84 15.87
CA ILE A 134 11.20 7.65 14.78
C ILE A 134 11.54 6.38 13.98
N GLU A 135 12.79 6.26 13.54
CA GLU A 135 13.23 5.11 12.77
C GLU A 135 13.21 3.82 13.61
N TRP A 136 13.66 3.89 14.86
CA TRP A 136 13.60 2.80 15.80
C TRP A 136 12.17 2.29 15.99
N PHE A 137 11.22 3.21 16.22
CA PHE A 137 9.82 2.87 16.41
C PHE A 137 9.24 2.20 15.16
N HIS A 138 9.52 2.75 13.97
CA HIS A 138 9.11 2.14 12.70
C HIS A 138 9.64 0.71 12.55
N ARG A 139 10.93 0.50 12.84
CA ARG A 139 11.60 -0.81 12.80
C ARG A 139 11.03 -1.79 13.82
N MET A 140 10.75 -1.36 15.04
CA MET A 140 10.20 -2.21 16.09
C MET A 140 8.73 -2.56 15.82
N LEU A 141 7.95 -1.60 15.33
CA LEU A 141 6.57 -1.82 14.90
C LEU A 141 6.49 -2.90 13.82
N GLY A 142 7.35 -2.84 12.80
CA GLY A 142 7.43 -3.87 11.75
C GLY A 142 7.69 -5.28 12.31
N ARG A 143 8.60 -5.41 13.29
CA ARG A 143 8.87 -6.70 13.97
C ARG A 143 7.67 -7.15 14.80
N GLY A 144 7.07 -6.23 15.55
CA GLY A 144 5.88 -6.49 16.36
C GLY A 144 4.71 -7.01 15.52
N ILE A 145 4.50 -6.45 14.32
CA ILE A 145 3.50 -6.93 13.35
C ILE A 145 3.84 -8.35 12.88
N GLY A 146 5.12 -8.62 12.58
CA GLY A 146 5.58 -9.95 12.22
C GLY A 146 5.26 -10.99 13.29
N ILE A 147 5.44 -10.66 14.57
CA ILE A 147 5.08 -11.52 15.70
C ILE A 147 3.56 -11.64 15.84
N PHE A 148 2.84 -10.53 15.80
CA PHE A 148 1.37 -10.47 15.91
C PHE A 148 0.66 -11.28 14.83
N PHE A 149 1.25 -11.40 13.64
CA PHE A 149 0.76 -12.26 12.58
C PHE A 149 1.31 -13.70 12.71
N GLY A 150 2.63 -13.85 12.84
CA GLY A 150 3.29 -15.15 12.79
C GLY A 150 2.89 -16.09 13.93
N VAL A 151 2.79 -15.59 15.17
CA VAL A 151 2.50 -16.42 16.34
C VAL A 151 1.07 -16.99 16.31
N PRO A 152 0.00 -16.19 16.14
CA PRO A 152 -1.34 -16.75 15.99
C PRO A 152 -1.47 -17.64 14.76
N PHE A 153 -0.85 -17.28 13.63
CA PHE A 153 -0.87 -18.11 12.42
C PHE A 153 -0.30 -19.52 12.70
N MET A 154 0.86 -19.59 13.36
CA MET A 154 1.50 -20.86 13.72
C MET A 154 0.63 -21.66 14.69
N PHE A 155 0.16 -21.05 15.78
CA PHE A 155 -0.70 -21.69 16.76
C PHE A 155 -1.99 -22.25 16.13
N LEU A 156 -2.69 -21.45 15.32
CA LEU A 156 -3.95 -21.83 14.68
C LEU A 156 -3.75 -22.91 13.61
N SER A 157 -2.61 -22.91 12.93
CA SER A 157 -2.24 -23.94 11.94
C SER A 157 -1.91 -25.27 12.62
N LEU A 158 -1.10 -25.25 13.69
CA LEU A 158 -0.78 -26.43 14.49
C LEU A 158 -2.01 -27.01 15.18
N SER A 159 -2.93 -26.14 15.63
CA SER A 159 -4.22 -26.53 16.22
C SER A 159 -5.24 -27.04 15.18
N ARG A 160 -4.86 -27.11 13.89
CA ARG A 160 -5.73 -27.50 12.77
C ARG A 160 -7.03 -26.68 12.67
N VAL A 161 -7.01 -25.44 13.15
CA VAL A 161 -8.14 -24.51 13.04
C VAL A 161 -8.21 -23.94 11.62
N ILE A 162 -7.06 -23.59 11.04
CA ILE A 162 -6.94 -23.05 9.69
C ILE A 162 -6.96 -24.19 8.67
N LYS A 163 -7.82 -24.11 7.66
CA LYS A 163 -7.85 -25.08 6.55
C LYS A 163 -6.85 -24.70 5.46
N TRP A 164 -6.38 -25.69 4.70
CA TRP A 164 -5.33 -25.53 3.67
C TRP A 164 -5.51 -24.32 2.73
N PRO A 165 -6.70 -24.02 2.17
CA PRO A 165 -6.86 -22.88 1.26
C PRO A 165 -6.61 -21.51 1.90
N LEU A 166 -6.89 -21.36 3.21
CA LEU A 166 -6.54 -20.17 3.96
C LEU A 166 -5.08 -20.23 4.40
N GLY A 167 -4.63 -21.39 4.90
CA GLY A 167 -3.27 -21.59 5.38
C GLY A 167 -2.19 -21.28 4.34
N SER A 168 -2.39 -21.68 3.09
CA SER A 168 -1.45 -21.36 2.00
C SER A 168 -1.39 -19.86 1.70
N ARG A 169 -2.54 -19.15 1.74
CA ARG A 169 -2.58 -17.69 1.57
C ARG A 169 -1.87 -16.97 2.72
N LEU A 170 -2.12 -17.39 3.95
CA LEU A 170 -1.48 -16.81 5.12
C LEU A 170 0.03 -17.10 5.15
N GLY A 171 0.44 -18.29 4.71
CA GLY A 171 1.86 -18.64 4.53
C GLY A 171 2.54 -17.77 3.48
N LEU A 172 1.88 -17.51 2.33
CA LEU A 172 2.37 -16.56 1.33
C LEU A 172 2.48 -15.14 1.89
N LEU A 173 1.51 -14.68 2.69
CA LEU A 173 1.55 -13.38 3.33
C LEU A 173 2.66 -13.29 4.39
N LEU A 174 2.91 -14.36 5.15
CA LEU A 174 4.05 -14.44 6.08
C LEU A 174 5.38 -14.31 5.33
N GLY A 175 5.54 -15.07 4.25
CA GLY A 175 6.73 -15.00 3.40
C GLY A 175 6.92 -13.62 2.79
N ALA A 176 5.86 -13.02 2.24
CA ALA A 176 5.89 -11.65 1.73
C ALA A 176 6.23 -10.62 2.82
N GLY A 177 5.77 -10.82 4.06
CA GLY A 177 6.12 -9.98 5.21
C GLY A 177 7.58 -10.10 5.62
N ALA A 178 8.16 -11.31 5.58
CA ALA A 178 9.59 -11.49 5.82
C ALA A 178 10.42 -10.81 4.72
N THR A 179 10.05 -11.00 3.45
CA THR A 179 10.67 -10.31 2.31
C THR A 179 10.53 -8.79 2.44
N GLN A 180 9.41 -8.29 2.96
CA GLN A 180 9.21 -6.86 3.17
C GLN A 180 10.25 -6.26 4.14
N GLY A 181 10.63 -6.99 5.19
CA GLY A 181 11.72 -6.59 6.09
C GLY A 181 13.09 -6.54 5.38
N LEU A 182 13.37 -7.53 4.52
CA LEU A 182 14.60 -7.56 3.71
C LEU A 182 14.65 -6.40 2.71
N VAL A 183 13.53 -6.10 2.06
CA VAL A 183 13.38 -4.96 1.15
C VAL A 183 13.59 -3.64 1.89
N GLY A 184 13.05 -3.50 3.12
CA GLY A 184 13.29 -2.33 3.96
C GLY A 184 14.77 -2.15 4.28
N TRP A 185 15.49 -3.23 4.61
CA TRP A 185 16.94 -3.18 4.79
C TRP A 185 17.69 -2.78 3.51
N TRP A 186 17.34 -3.38 2.36
CA TRP A 186 17.92 -3.06 1.05
C TRP A 186 17.68 -1.61 0.63
N MET A 187 16.52 -1.06 1.01
CA MET A 187 16.17 0.35 0.82
C MET A 187 17.06 1.26 1.68
N VAL A 188 17.18 1.03 2.99
CA VAL A 188 18.01 1.86 3.88
C VAL A 188 19.47 1.83 3.46
N ARG A 189 20.01 0.64 3.15
CA ARG A 189 21.39 0.48 2.67
C ARG A 189 21.71 1.38 1.47
N SER A 190 20.74 1.60 0.57
CA SER A 190 20.94 2.46 -0.60
C SER A 190 21.24 3.92 -0.27
N GLY A 191 20.80 4.41 0.89
CA GLY A 191 21.03 5.79 1.32
C GLY A 191 22.27 5.97 2.20
N LEU A 192 22.86 4.87 2.68
CA LEU A 192 24.07 4.90 3.51
C LEU A 192 25.36 4.91 2.66
N GLU A 193 25.28 4.52 1.39
CA GLU A 193 26.41 4.49 0.45
C GLU A 193 26.69 5.90 -0.09
N GLU A 194 27.97 6.28 -0.23
CA GLU A 194 28.35 7.58 -0.78
C GLU A 194 28.02 7.68 -2.27
N ASN A 195 27.40 8.79 -2.68
CA ASN A 195 27.14 9.08 -4.08
C ASN A 195 28.30 9.92 -4.67
N PRO A 196 28.91 9.49 -5.81
CA PRO A 196 29.98 10.24 -6.46
C PRO A 196 29.54 11.61 -7.00
N ASP A 197 28.24 11.83 -7.20
CA ASP A 197 27.70 13.15 -7.53
C ASP A 197 27.73 14.05 -6.27
N PRO A 198 28.47 15.17 -6.29
CA PRO A 198 28.58 16.10 -5.17
C PRO A 198 27.25 16.81 -4.87
N TYR A 199 26.34 16.92 -5.83
CA TYR A 199 25.03 17.56 -5.67
C TYR A 199 23.94 16.57 -5.27
N ALA A 200 24.22 15.27 -5.30
CA ALA A 200 23.26 14.27 -4.87
C ALA A 200 23.02 14.33 -3.35
N ARG A 201 21.78 14.67 -2.97
CA ARG A 201 21.32 14.60 -1.58
C ARG A 201 21.31 13.14 -1.10
N PRO A 202 21.92 12.80 0.05
CA PRO A 202 21.82 11.46 0.64
C PRO A 202 20.38 11.12 0.96
N ARG A 203 19.89 10.01 0.42
CA ARG A 203 18.52 9.52 0.63
C ARG A 203 18.41 8.08 0.14
N VAL A 204 17.39 7.39 0.61
CA VAL A 204 17.02 6.09 0.05
C VAL A 204 16.58 6.24 -1.41
N SER A 205 16.87 5.22 -2.21
CA SER A 205 16.41 5.16 -3.60
C SER A 205 14.87 5.15 -3.70
N SER A 206 14.32 6.06 -4.52
CA SER A 206 12.88 6.15 -4.79
C SER A 206 12.30 4.87 -5.40
N TYR A 207 13.06 4.14 -6.23
CA TYR A 207 12.56 2.87 -6.80
C TYR A 207 12.49 1.76 -5.74
N ARG A 208 13.45 1.69 -4.81
CA ARG A 208 13.44 0.72 -3.69
C ARG A 208 12.30 1.02 -2.74
N MET A 209 12.09 2.30 -2.45
CA MET A 209 10.98 2.79 -1.62
C MET A 209 9.62 2.51 -2.27
N CYS A 210 9.48 2.73 -3.57
CA CYS A 210 8.26 2.39 -4.31
C CYS A 210 7.97 0.88 -4.27
N PHE A 211 8.99 0.04 -4.47
CA PHE A 211 8.84 -1.41 -4.37
C PHE A 211 8.41 -1.85 -2.96
N HIS A 212 9.05 -1.30 -1.92
CA HIS A 212 8.68 -1.54 -0.51
C HIS A 212 7.23 -1.12 -0.22
N TRP A 213 6.82 0.05 -0.71
CA TRP A 213 5.46 0.57 -0.59
C TRP A 213 4.41 -0.34 -1.24
N LEU A 214 4.65 -0.76 -2.49
CA LEU A 214 3.73 -1.64 -3.21
C LEU A 214 3.60 -3.01 -2.54
N MET A 215 4.70 -3.56 -2.00
CA MET A 215 4.64 -4.77 -1.20
C MET A 215 3.81 -4.59 0.08
N ALA A 216 3.91 -3.43 0.74
CA ALA A 216 3.08 -3.12 1.92
C ALA A 216 1.59 -3.11 1.55
N LEU A 217 1.24 -2.52 0.39
CA LEU A 217 -0.12 -2.51 -0.14
C LEU A 217 -0.65 -3.91 -0.43
N VAL A 218 0.19 -4.79 -0.99
CA VAL A 218 -0.17 -6.20 -1.21
C VAL A 218 -0.43 -6.92 0.12
N LEU A 219 0.40 -6.71 1.13
CA LEU A 219 0.22 -7.29 2.47
C LEU A 219 -1.08 -6.78 3.14
N TYR A 220 -1.32 -5.46 3.08
CA TYR A 220 -2.54 -4.85 3.59
C TYR A 220 -3.78 -5.40 2.87
N GLY A 221 -3.81 -5.34 1.53
CA GLY A 221 -4.93 -5.83 0.74
C GLY A 221 -5.16 -7.34 0.93
N GLY A 222 -4.09 -8.12 1.00
CA GLY A 222 -4.15 -9.57 1.21
C GLY A 222 -4.69 -9.97 2.59
N THR A 223 -4.30 -9.26 3.65
CA THR A 223 -4.81 -9.50 5.01
C THR A 223 -6.27 -9.06 5.14
N VAL A 224 -6.66 -7.91 4.58
CA VAL A 224 -8.06 -7.45 4.54
C VAL A 224 -8.91 -8.47 3.78
N TRP A 225 -8.44 -8.89 2.60
CA TRP A 225 -9.12 -9.89 1.78
C TRP A 225 -9.33 -11.19 2.54
N CYS A 226 -8.30 -11.70 3.24
CA CYS A 226 -8.40 -12.93 4.02
C CYS A 226 -9.36 -12.78 5.21
N GLY A 227 -9.27 -11.67 5.95
CA GLY A 227 -10.17 -11.37 7.07
C GLY A 227 -11.63 -11.32 6.65
N LEU A 228 -11.93 -10.58 5.57
CA LEU A 228 -13.29 -10.51 5.00
C LEU A 228 -13.75 -11.85 4.44
N SER A 229 -12.87 -12.63 3.79
CA SER A 229 -13.22 -13.97 3.28
C SER A 229 -13.65 -14.92 4.41
N VAL A 230 -13.01 -14.82 5.58
CA VAL A 230 -13.35 -15.62 6.77
C VAL A 230 -14.65 -15.15 7.41
N LEU A 231 -14.85 -13.84 7.56
CA LEU A 231 -16.03 -13.26 8.21
C LEU A 231 -17.30 -13.29 7.33
N ARG A 232 -17.13 -13.24 6.01
CA ARG A 232 -18.20 -13.15 5.01
C ARG A 232 -17.99 -14.18 3.90
N PRO A 233 -18.06 -15.50 4.21
CA PRO A 233 -17.87 -16.53 3.19
C PRO A 233 -18.99 -16.46 2.14
N THR A 234 -18.61 -16.46 0.86
CA THR A 234 -19.58 -16.42 -0.25
C THR A 234 -20.35 -17.75 -0.34
N PRO A 235 -21.70 -17.74 -0.40
CA PRO A 235 -22.51 -18.94 -0.64
C PRO A 235 -22.19 -19.56 -2.01
N ALA A 236 -22.06 -20.90 -2.09
CA ALA A 236 -21.83 -21.59 -3.37
C ALA A 236 -22.96 -21.42 -4.39
N SER A 237 -24.18 -21.04 -3.95
CA SER A 237 -25.34 -20.79 -4.81
C SER A 237 -25.21 -19.54 -5.68
N THR A 238 -24.25 -18.65 -5.41
CA THR A 238 -24.09 -17.36 -6.10
C THR A 238 -23.48 -17.48 -7.51
N LYS A 239 -23.62 -18.61 -8.21
CA LYS A 239 -22.73 -18.98 -9.33
C LYS A 239 -23.26 -18.81 -10.75
N LEU A 240 -24.54 -18.57 -11.04
CA LEU A 240 -25.01 -18.51 -12.44
C LEU A 240 -25.60 -17.16 -12.88
N ALA A 241 -26.66 -16.64 -12.26
CA ALA A 241 -27.31 -15.39 -12.70
C ALA A 241 -26.49 -14.11 -12.36
N SER A 242 -25.65 -14.19 -11.33
CA SER A 242 -24.78 -13.09 -10.88
C SER A 242 -23.59 -12.84 -11.83
N LEU A 243 -23.19 -13.82 -12.67
CA LEU A 243 -21.91 -13.77 -13.39
C LEU A 243 -21.84 -12.64 -14.43
N THR A 244 -22.93 -12.30 -15.11
CA THR A 244 -22.92 -11.27 -16.17
C THR A 244 -22.88 -9.86 -15.56
N ALA A 245 -23.71 -9.59 -14.56
CA ALA A 245 -23.68 -8.33 -13.81
C ALA A 245 -22.34 -8.15 -13.05
N LEU A 246 -21.81 -9.22 -12.45
CA LEU A 246 -20.49 -9.22 -11.81
C LEU A 246 -19.34 -9.03 -12.81
N LYS A 247 -19.45 -9.53 -14.05
CA LYS A 247 -18.44 -9.29 -15.11
C LYS A 247 -18.41 -7.81 -15.53
N SER A 248 -19.58 -7.21 -15.75
CA SER A 248 -19.68 -5.78 -16.07
C SER A 248 -19.16 -4.92 -14.91
N LEU A 249 -19.61 -5.19 -13.68
CA LEU A 249 -19.15 -4.50 -12.47
C LEU A 249 -17.64 -4.66 -12.28
N ARG A 250 -17.08 -5.86 -12.49
CA ARG A 250 -15.64 -6.10 -12.42
C ARG A 250 -14.87 -5.27 -13.44
N ARG A 251 -15.35 -5.19 -14.68
CA ARG A 251 -14.73 -4.34 -15.72
C ARG A 251 -14.74 -2.86 -15.31
N TRP A 252 -15.87 -2.36 -14.80
CA TRP A 252 -15.97 -0.98 -14.34
C TRP A 252 -15.13 -0.70 -13.09
N ALA A 253 -15.02 -1.66 -12.16
CA ALA A 253 -14.20 -1.55 -10.96
C ALA A 253 -12.69 -1.52 -11.26
N LEU A 254 -12.24 -2.06 -12.41
CA LEU A 254 -10.84 -1.99 -12.82
C LEU A 254 -10.38 -0.55 -13.06
N ILE A 255 -11.25 0.33 -13.55
CA ILE A 255 -10.90 1.73 -13.86
C ILE A 255 -10.47 2.50 -12.60
N PRO A 256 -11.31 2.64 -11.55
CA PRO A 256 -10.90 3.31 -10.32
C PRO A 256 -9.80 2.55 -9.59
N THR A 257 -9.73 1.21 -9.71
CA THR A 257 -8.62 0.43 -9.12
C THR A 257 -7.29 0.79 -9.76
N LEU A 258 -7.24 0.89 -11.09
CA LEU A 258 -6.03 1.26 -11.81
C LEU A 258 -5.65 2.72 -11.55
N ALA A 259 -6.63 3.63 -11.52
CA ALA A 259 -6.40 5.03 -11.17
C ALA A 259 -5.84 5.17 -9.73
N ALA A 260 -6.40 4.43 -8.78
CA ALA A 260 -5.90 4.37 -7.41
C ALA A 260 -4.48 3.78 -7.36
N LEU A 261 -4.20 2.70 -8.09
CA LEU A 261 -2.88 2.09 -8.12
C LEU A 261 -1.83 3.05 -8.72
N ILE A 262 -2.16 3.74 -9.81
CA ILE A 262 -1.28 4.75 -10.41
C ILE A 262 -0.99 5.87 -9.39
N THR A 263 -2.02 6.36 -8.71
CA THR A 263 -1.90 7.42 -7.69
C THR A 263 -1.07 6.97 -6.49
N LEU A 264 -1.32 5.76 -5.97
CA LEU A 264 -0.57 5.20 -4.87
C LEU A 264 0.90 4.93 -5.26
N THR A 265 1.16 4.56 -6.51
CA THR A 265 2.52 4.31 -7.02
C THR A 265 3.30 5.60 -7.24
N SER A 266 2.64 6.69 -7.67
CA SER A 266 3.32 7.97 -7.89
C SER A 266 3.78 8.60 -6.57
N GLY A 267 3.06 8.40 -5.47
CA GLY A 267 3.38 8.94 -4.14
C GLY A 267 4.84 8.70 -3.69
N PRO A 268 5.34 7.46 -3.63
CA PRO A 268 6.74 7.18 -3.29
C PRO A 268 7.75 7.85 -4.23
N PHE A 269 7.46 8.03 -5.52
CA PHE A 269 8.37 8.76 -6.40
C PHE A 269 8.40 10.24 -6.06
N VAL A 270 7.23 10.85 -5.86
CA VAL A 270 7.12 12.27 -5.47
C VAL A 270 7.80 12.52 -4.12
N ALA A 271 7.51 11.68 -3.12
CA ALA A 271 8.11 11.77 -1.79
C ALA A 271 9.62 11.48 -1.85
N GLY A 272 10.06 10.48 -2.61
CA GLY A 272 11.47 10.10 -2.73
C GLY A 272 12.31 11.19 -3.39
N LEU A 273 11.75 11.83 -4.41
CA LEU A 273 12.39 12.91 -5.16
C LEU A 273 12.30 14.28 -4.48
N ASP A 274 11.55 14.42 -3.39
CA ASP A 274 11.12 15.70 -2.80
C ASP A 274 10.36 16.60 -3.80
N ALA A 275 9.79 16.01 -4.85
CA ALA A 275 9.14 16.71 -5.96
C ALA A 275 7.84 17.42 -5.55
N GLY A 276 7.28 17.06 -4.39
CA GLY A 276 6.12 17.73 -3.81
C GLY A 276 6.37 19.19 -3.43
N ARG A 277 7.63 19.64 -3.40
CA ARG A 277 8.00 21.05 -3.14
C ARG A 277 8.08 21.92 -4.39
N ALA A 278 8.10 21.31 -5.58
CA ALA A 278 8.32 22.03 -6.84
C ALA A 278 7.11 22.89 -7.22
N PHE A 279 5.89 22.36 -7.07
CA PHE A 279 4.65 23.07 -7.41
C PHE A 279 3.63 22.89 -6.29
N ASN A 280 3.36 23.97 -5.54
CA ASN A 280 2.59 23.94 -4.29
C ASN A 280 1.16 24.50 -4.42
N THR A 281 0.62 24.59 -5.63
CA THR A 281 -0.76 25.01 -5.89
C THR A 281 -1.57 23.85 -6.47
N TRP A 282 -2.89 23.96 -6.41
CA TRP A 282 -3.82 22.99 -6.98
C TRP A 282 -5.06 23.74 -7.51
N PRO A 283 -5.67 23.32 -8.65
CA PRO A 283 -5.32 22.15 -9.48
C PRO A 283 -4.19 22.40 -10.48
N LYS A 284 -3.80 23.65 -10.67
CA LYS A 284 -2.67 24.07 -11.52
C LYS A 284 -1.34 23.96 -10.78
N MET A 285 -0.26 23.77 -11.51
CA MET A 285 1.13 23.88 -11.07
C MET A 285 1.60 25.33 -11.25
N ILE A 286 1.40 26.13 -10.21
CA ILE A 286 1.44 27.60 -10.20
C ILE A 286 0.40 28.15 -11.19
N ASP A 287 0.83 28.82 -12.25
CA ASP A 287 -0.07 29.44 -13.23
C ASP A 287 -0.48 28.48 -14.35
N ASP A 288 0.24 27.35 -14.48
CA ASP A 288 0.14 26.42 -15.61
C ASP A 288 -0.49 25.07 -15.22
N TRP A 289 -1.12 24.40 -16.20
CA TRP A 289 -1.62 23.03 -16.01
C TRP A 289 -0.51 21.99 -16.14
N VAL A 290 0.46 22.24 -17.02
CA VAL A 290 1.67 21.45 -17.22
C VAL A 290 2.82 22.44 -17.43
N PRO A 291 3.81 22.49 -16.53
CA PRO A 291 4.95 23.39 -16.64
C PRO A 291 5.81 23.12 -17.88
N ASP A 292 6.45 24.17 -18.41
CA ASP A 292 7.29 24.09 -19.60
C ASP A 292 8.47 23.12 -19.43
N GLU A 293 8.99 22.96 -18.21
CA GLU A 293 10.06 22.01 -17.89
C GLU A 293 9.63 20.57 -18.14
N ALA A 294 8.35 20.24 -17.87
CA ALA A 294 7.82 18.92 -18.14
C ALA A 294 7.72 18.66 -19.65
N TRP A 295 7.30 19.66 -20.43
CA TRP A 295 7.27 19.55 -21.89
C TRP A 295 8.66 19.39 -22.49
N LYS A 296 9.62 20.18 -22.01
CA LYS A 296 11.03 20.08 -22.42
C LYS A 296 11.60 18.70 -22.12
N PHE A 297 11.36 18.16 -20.93
CA PHE A 297 11.78 16.80 -20.57
C PHE A 297 11.26 15.75 -21.55
N TRP A 298 9.96 15.77 -21.86
CA TRP A 298 9.38 14.82 -22.80
C TRP A 298 9.94 15.00 -24.21
N GLY A 299 10.14 16.25 -24.66
CA GLY A 299 10.78 16.57 -25.93
C GLY A 299 12.19 16.00 -26.03
N ASP A 300 13.03 16.23 -25.01
CA ASP A 300 14.41 15.74 -24.95
C ASP A 300 14.46 14.20 -24.89
N LEU A 301 13.56 13.59 -24.12
CA LEU A 301 13.47 12.13 -24.01
C LEU A 301 13.11 11.49 -25.35
N ILE A 302 12.11 12.03 -26.05
CA ILE A 302 11.65 11.50 -27.34
C ILE A 302 12.70 11.73 -28.43
N SER A 303 13.32 12.91 -28.45
CA SER A 303 14.23 13.31 -29.52
C SER A 303 15.66 12.77 -29.36
N THR A 304 16.15 12.66 -28.13
CA THR A 304 17.56 12.32 -27.86
C THR A 304 17.73 11.06 -27.00
N GLY A 305 16.64 10.50 -26.46
CA GLY A 305 16.71 9.40 -25.49
C GLY A 305 17.31 9.81 -24.13
N LYS A 306 17.59 11.10 -23.93
CA LYS A 306 18.17 11.61 -22.69
C LYS A 306 17.10 11.82 -21.63
N THR A 307 17.39 11.36 -20.42
CA THR A 307 16.52 11.47 -19.24
C THR A 307 17.04 12.50 -18.24
N GLN A 308 17.95 13.38 -18.66
CA GLN A 308 18.55 14.38 -17.78
C GLN A 308 17.50 15.42 -17.38
N TRP A 309 17.03 15.29 -16.14
CA TRP A 309 16.37 16.38 -15.44
C TRP A 309 17.41 17.47 -15.19
N LEU A 310 17.24 18.64 -15.81
CA LEU A 310 17.85 19.87 -15.33
C LEU A 310 17.17 20.20 -14.01
N ALA A 311 17.58 19.55 -12.92
CA ALA A 311 17.16 19.97 -11.59
C ALA A 311 17.58 21.43 -11.42
N ALA A 312 16.60 22.27 -11.08
CA ALA A 312 16.69 23.72 -10.90
C ALA A 312 18.11 24.19 -10.53
N THR A 313 18.81 24.72 -11.53
CA THR A 313 19.90 25.66 -11.32
C THR A 313 19.28 27.05 -11.27
N GLU A 314 18.58 27.37 -10.18
CA GLU A 314 18.43 28.71 -9.58
C GLU A 314 18.08 28.55 -8.09
#